data_AF-A0A5J4RD13-F1
#
_entry.id   AF-A0A5J4RD13-F1
#
_cell.length_a   1.000
_cell.length_b   1.000
_cell.length_c   1.000
_cell.angle_alpha   90.00
_cell.angle_beta   90.00
_cell.angle_gamma   90.00
#
_symmetry.space_group_name_H-M   'P 1'
#
loop_
_entity.id
_entity.type
_entity.pdbx_description
1 polymer ?
#
loop_
_entity_poly.entity_id
_entity_poly.type
_entity_poly.pdbx_seq_one_letter_code
_entity_poly.pdbx_strand_id
1 'polypeptide(L)'
;MDFCLQRTGEKILKEYIVENTTCAIKSSLKNGFKEFSLTKPDVLLCAEYTGQYTYPLSCMCEELGIDLWLENPAEIKQRSGVQRGKNDKLDARKIAAYALRFQDKACLFKLPE
;
A
#
# COMPACT_ATOMS: atom_id res chain seq x y z
N MET A 1 -3.68 11.29 -0.62
CA MET A 1 -3.37 9.88 -0.89
C MET A 1 -3.91 9.07 0.28
N ASP A 2 -4.73 8.09 -0.02
CA ASP A 2 -5.42 7.28 0.98
C ASP A 2 -4.65 6.00 1.22
N PHE A 3 -4.44 5.67 2.49
CA PHE A 3 -3.79 4.43 2.91
C PHE A 3 -4.71 3.66 3.86
N CYS A 4 -4.69 2.34 3.72
CA CYS A 4 -5.39 1.41 4.60
C CYS A 4 -4.38 0.40 5.16
N LEU A 5 -4.21 0.39 6.48
CA LEU A 5 -3.43 -0.62 7.17
C LEU A 5 -4.35 -1.75 7.60
N GLN A 6 -4.01 -2.95 7.18
CA GLN A 6 -4.74 -4.15 7.53
C GLN A 6 -3.76 -5.23 7.98
N ARG A 7 -4.13 -5.97 9.03
CA ARG A 7 -3.34 -7.06 9.58
C ARG A 7 -4.05 -8.39 9.33
N THR A 8 -3.28 -9.43 9.04
CA THR A 8 -3.80 -10.79 8.87
C THR A 8 -4.63 -11.21 10.09
N GLY A 9 -5.87 -11.65 9.86
CA GLY A 9 -6.81 -12.05 10.92
C GLY A 9 -7.58 -10.89 11.57
N GLU A 10 -7.24 -9.63 11.28
CA GLU A 10 -7.95 -8.45 11.76
C GLU A 10 -8.60 -7.68 10.59
N LYS A 11 -9.69 -6.94 10.86
CA LYS A 11 -10.48 -6.29 9.79
C LYS A 11 -9.76 -5.13 9.12
N ILE A 12 -9.40 -4.09 9.88
CA ILE A 12 -8.66 -2.88 9.45
C ILE A 12 -8.05 -2.31 10.73
N LEU A 13 -6.75 -2.07 10.75
CA LEU A 13 -6.07 -1.43 11.88
C LEU A 13 -6.29 0.08 11.87
N LYS A 14 -6.06 0.71 10.73
CA LYS A 14 -6.14 2.17 10.60
C LYS A 14 -6.27 2.60 9.14
N GLU A 15 -6.88 3.76 8.95
CA GLU A 15 -6.98 4.43 7.66
C GLU A 15 -6.50 5.86 7.81
N TYR A 16 -5.71 6.33 6.86
CA TYR A 16 -5.17 7.69 6.89
C TYR A 16 -5.24 8.33 5.52
N ILE A 17 -5.65 9.59 5.51
CA ILE A 17 -5.51 10.49 4.37
C ILE A 17 -4.22 11.26 4.60
N VAL A 18 -3.27 11.06 3.70
CA VAL A 18 -1.95 11.67 3.76
C VAL A 18 -1.79 12.63 2.60
N GLU A 19 -1.17 13.78 2.85
CA GLU A 19 -0.77 14.67 1.78
C GLU A 19 0.14 13.95 0.78
N ASN A 20 0.02 14.32 -0.49
CA ASN A 20 0.75 13.66 -1.56
C ASN A 20 2.17 14.22 -1.68
N THR A 21 2.92 14.18 -0.59
CA THR A 21 4.32 14.57 -0.51
C THR A 21 5.11 13.42 0.10
N THR A 22 6.31 13.18 -0.40
CA THR A 22 7.19 12.10 0.10
C THR A 22 7.44 12.24 1.61
N CYS A 23 7.59 13.47 2.12
CA CYS A 23 7.74 13.75 3.54
C CYS A 23 6.52 13.34 4.36
N ALA A 24 5.31 13.70 3.92
CA ALA A 24 4.08 13.35 4.62
C ALA A 24 3.89 11.83 4.65
N ILE A 25 4.00 11.16 3.50
CA ILE A 25 3.86 9.70 3.40
C ILE A 25 4.86 8.99 4.31
N LYS A 26 6.14 9.39 4.26
CA LYS A 26 7.21 8.81 5.09
C LYS A 26 6.94 8.97 6.57
N SER A 27 6.51 10.15 7.02
CA SER A 27 6.21 10.40 8.43
C SER A 27 4.98 9.61 8.90
N SER A 28 3.93 9.54 8.09
CA SER A 28 2.73 8.74 8.40
C SER A 28 3.03 7.25 8.52
N LEU A 29 3.82 6.67 7.61
CA LEU A 29 4.21 5.26 7.68
C LEU A 29 5.08 4.97 8.92
N LYS A 30 6.09 5.80 9.19
CA LYS A 30 6.93 5.67 10.40
C LYS A 30 6.10 5.73 11.69
N ASN A 31 5.11 6.62 11.75
CA ASN A 31 4.22 6.74 12.90
C ASN A 31 3.35 5.49 13.05
N GLY A 32 2.78 4.99 11.95
CA GLY A 32 2.01 3.73 11.95
C GLY A 32 2.84 2.54 12.44
N PHE A 33 4.09 2.40 11.98
CA PHE A 33 4.95 1.31 12.43
C PHE A 33 5.24 1.35 13.93
N LYS A 34 5.45 2.55 14.49
CA LYS A 34 5.61 2.72 15.94
C LYS A 34 4.32 2.43 16.70
N GLU A 35 3.20 2.95 16.23
CA GLU A 35 1.89 2.80 16.87
C GLU A 35 1.45 1.33 16.97
N PHE A 36 1.68 0.55 15.91
CA PHE A 36 1.30 -0.87 15.86
C PHE A 36 2.45 -1.82 16.17
N SER A 37 3.62 -1.31 16.61
CA SER A 37 4.82 -2.10 16.90
C SER A 37 5.21 -3.06 15.76
N LEU A 38 5.11 -2.58 14.51
CA LEU A 38 5.42 -3.35 13.32
C LEU A 38 6.91 -3.26 12.98
N THR A 39 7.51 -4.37 12.58
CA THR A 39 8.87 -4.39 12.04
C THR A 39 8.84 -4.45 10.50
N LYS A 40 9.97 -4.12 9.86
CA LYS A 40 10.10 -4.14 8.39
C LYS A 40 9.62 -5.44 7.72
N PRO A 41 10.03 -6.65 8.18
CA PRO A 41 9.57 -7.90 7.57
C PRO A 41 8.07 -8.19 7.80
N ASP A 42 7.41 -7.45 8.70
CA ASP A 42 5.97 -7.64 8.98
C ASP A 42 5.08 -6.86 8.00
N VAL A 43 5.65 -6.00 7.16
CA VAL A 43 4.89 -5.04 6.36
C VAL A 43 5.16 -5.20 4.87
N LEU A 44 4.11 -5.61 4.16
CA LEU A 44 4.01 -5.52 2.71
C LEU A 44 3.15 -4.31 2.33
N LEU A 45 3.73 -3.36 1.61
CA LEU A 45 2.97 -2.24 1.04
C LEU A 45 2.54 -2.59 -0.38
N CYS A 46 1.22 -2.66 -0.62
CA CYS A 46 0.68 -2.85 -1.96
C CYS A 46 0.11 -1.52 -2.47
N ALA A 47 0.39 -1.19 -3.74
CA ALA A 47 -0.18 -0.05 -4.43
C ALA A 47 -0.48 -0.40 -5.89
N GLU A 48 -1.44 0.31 -6.48
CA GLU A 48 -1.65 0.21 -7.93
C GLU A 48 -0.56 0.98 -8.69
N TYR A 49 -0.15 0.44 -9.84
CA TYR A 49 0.80 1.09 -10.72
C TYR A 49 0.21 2.37 -11.34
N THR A 50 0.47 3.50 -10.69
CA THR A 50 0.10 4.84 -11.15
C THR A 50 1.38 5.59 -11.47
N GLY A 51 1.66 5.82 -12.76
CA GLY A 51 2.98 6.28 -13.21
C GLY A 51 3.54 7.48 -12.42
N GLN A 52 2.72 8.48 -12.12
CA GLN A 52 3.14 9.70 -11.42
C GLN A 52 3.57 9.52 -9.95
N TYR A 53 3.08 8.49 -9.25
CA TYR A 53 3.38 8.29 -7.82
C TYR A 53 4.24 7.06 -7.55
N THR A 54 4.41 6.22 -8.56
CA THR A 54 5.20 5.00 -8.48
C THR A 54 6.64 5.27 -8.04
N TYR A 55 7.34 6.19 -8.72
CA TYR A 55 8.76 6.42 -8.43
C TYR A 55 8.99 7.04 -7.04
N PRO A 56 8.31 8.13 -6.63
CA PRO A 56 8.48 8.69 -5.29
C PRO A 56 8.14 7.70 -4.17
N LEU A 57 7.10 6.88 -4.35
CA LEU A 57 6.72 5.85 -3.40
C LEU A 57 7.80 4.76 -3.30
N SER A 58 8.35 4.34 -4.44
CA SER A 58 9.40 3.32 -4.49
C SER A 58 10.67 3.75 -3.79
N CYS A 59 11.17 4.97 -4.06
CA CYS A 59 12.34 5.52 -3.37
C CYS A 59 12.13 5.59 -1.85
N MET A 60 10.92 5.97 -1.42
CA MET A 60 10.59 6.02 0.00
C MET A 60 10.52 4.61 0.61
N CYS A 61 9.94 3.64 -0.07
CA CYS A 61 9.89 2.25 0.38
C CYS A 61 11.30 1.67 0.52
N GLU A 62 12.17 1.90 -0.47
CA GLU A 62 13.58 1.48 -0.41
C GLU A 62 14.31 2.12 0.78
N GLU A 63 14.17 3.43 0.98
CA GLU A 63 14.81 4.13 2.10
C GLU A 63 14.32 3.60 3.47
N LEU A 64 13.03 3.24 3.55
CA LEU A 64 12.45 2.65 4.76
C LEU A 64 12.72 1.15 4.90
N GLY A 65 13.17 0.48 3.83
CA GLY A 65 13.29 -0.98 3.75
C GLY A 65 11.94 -1.68 3.85
N ILE A 66 10.90 -1.13 3.22
CA ILE A 66 9.56 -1.70 3.13
C ILE A 66 9.44 -2.43 1.80
N ASP A 67 8.93 -3.66 1.85
CA ASP A 67 8.60 -4.41 0.64
C ASP A 67 7.42 -3.75 -0.08
N LEU A 68 7.66 -3.28 -1.30
CA LEU A 68 6.67 -2.64 -2.16
C LEU A 68 6.21 -3.63 -3.22
N TRP A 69 4.90 -3.83 -3.33
CA TRP A 69 4.27 -4.55 -4.42
C TRP A 69 3.43 -3.58 -5.26
N LEU A 70 3.87 -3.35 -6.50
CA LEU A 70 3.10 -2.58 -7.48
C LEU A 70 2.30 -3.55 -8.35
N GLU A 71 0.98 -3.46 -8.25
CA GLU A 71 0.07 -4.33 -8.98
C GLU A 71 -0.64 -3.57 -10.11
N ASN A 72 -0.98 -4.29 -11.19
CA ASN A 72 -1.74 -3.75 -12.29
C ASN A 72 -3.16 -3.34 -11.80
N PRO A 73 -3.62 -2.11 -12.07
CA PRO A 73 -4.99 -1.70 -11.75
C PRO A 73 -6.06 -2.65 -12.30
N ALA A 74 -5.82 -3.30 -13.45
CA ALA A 74 -6.72 -4.28 -14.04
C ALA A 74 -6.82 -5.56 -13.19
N GLU A 75 -5.70 -6.07 -12.66
CA GLU A 75 -5.69 -7.26 -11.79
C GLU A 75 -6.45 -6.99 -10.48
N ILE A 76 -6.15 -5.85 -9.83
CA ILE A 76 -6.87 -5.45 -8.61
C ILE A 76 -8.37 -5.37 -8.91
N LYS A 77 -8.79 -4.69 -9.98
CA LYS A 77 -10.21 -4.56 -10.35
C LYS A 77 -10.87 -5.91 -10.64
N GLN A 78 -10.19 -6.79 -11.37
CA GLN A 78 -10.72 -8.11 -11.71
C GLN A 78 -10.93 -8.96 -10.46
N ARG A 79 -10.03 -8.90 -9.48
CA ARG A 79 -10.11 -9.73 -8.26
C ARG A 79 -10.89 -9.09 -7.11
N SER A 80 -11.04 -7.77 -7.11
CA SER A 80 -11.84 -7.02 -6.11
C SER A 80 -13.30 -6.83 -6.52
N GLY A 81 -13.70 -7.23 -7.74
CA GLY A 81 -15.07 -7.13 -8.25
C GLY A 81 -15.47 -5.72 -8.73
N VAL A 82 -16.59 -5.66 -9.45
CA VAL A 82 -17.09 -4.42 -10.07
C VAL A 82 -17.57 -3.42 -9.02
N GLN A 83 -17.08 -2.18 -9.10
CA GLN A 83 -17.51 -1.08 -8.25
C GLN A 83 -18.08 0.07 -9.10
N ARG A 84 -19.19 0.65 -8.65
CA ARG A 84 -19.73 1.89 -9.21
C ARG A 84 -19.19 3.07 -8.41
N GLY A 85 -18.54 4.01 -9.11
CA GLY A 85 -18.03 5.26 -8.54
C GLY A 85 -16.58 5.17 -8.04
N LYS A 86 -15.86 6.30 -8.16
CA LYS A 86 -14.49 6.46 -7.65
C LYS A 86 -14.56 6.84 -6.17
N ASN A 87 -13.87 6.09 -5.31
CA ASN A 87 -13.76 6.40 -3.89
C ASN A 87 -12.37 5.96 -3.41
N ASP A 88 -11.45 6.92 -3.32
CA ASP A 88 -10.03 6.68 -3.05
C ASP A 88 -9.81 5.91 -1.72
N LYS A 89 -10.63 6.17 -0.71
CA LYS A 89 -10.61 5.44 0.57
C LYS A 89 -11.01 3.96 0.40
N LEU A 90 -12.05 3.70 -0.40
CA LEU A 90 -12.50 2.34 -0.67
C LEU A 90 -11.49 1.59 -1.56
N ASP A 91 -10.83 2.29 -2.48
CA ASP A 91 -9.75 1.74 -3.30
C ASP A 91 -8.56 1.33 -2.42
N ALA A 92 -8.16 2.16 -1.44
CA ALA A 92 -7.13 1.80 -0.47
C ALA A 92 -7.48 0.54 0.35
N ARG A 93 -8.73 0.42 0.82
CA ARG A 93 -9.20 -0.80 1.51
C ARG A 93 -9.14 -2.04 0.63
N LYS A 94 -9.52 -1.90 -0.64
CA LYS A 94 -9.51 -3.00 -1.60
C LYS A 94 -8.10 -3.48 -1.91
N ILE A 95 -7.17 -2.55 -2.09
CA ILE A 95 -5.76 -2.87 -2.30
C ILE A 95 -5.21 -3.59 -1.07
N ALA A 96 -5.51 -3.14 0.15
CA ALA A 96 -5.10 -3.83 1.38
C ALA A 96 -5.67 -5.25 1.47
N ALA A 97 -6.97 -5.42 1.18
CA ALA A 97 -7.62 -6.74 1.20
C ALA A 97 -7.09 -7.66 0.08
N TYR A 98 -6.80 -7.11 -1.10
CA TYR A 98 -6.15 -7.82 -2.21
C TYR A 98 -4.77 -8.31 -1.79
N ALA A 99 -3.95 -7.41 -1.23
CA ALA A 99 -2.60 -7.72 -0.79
C ALA A 99 -2.60 -8.86 0.23
N LEU A 100 -3.43 -8.78 1.27
CA LEU A 100 -3.53 -9.85 2.27
C LEU A 100 -3.98 -11.19 1.68
N ARG A 101 -4.87 -11.16 0.69
CA ARG A 101 -5.39 -12.37 0.06
C ARG A 101 -4.39 -13.04 -0.89
N PHE A 102 -3.56 -12.24 -1.56
CA PHE A 102 -2.70 -12.68 -2.65
C PHE A 102 -1.21 -12.39 -2.38
N GLN A 103 -0.82 -12.15 -1.14
CA GLN A 103 0.57 -11.89 -0.74
C GLN A 103 1.52 -13.03 -1.15
N ASP A 104 1.02 -14.26 -1.28
CA ASP A 104 1.75 -15.42 -1.80
C ASP A 104 2.19 -15.24 -3.27
N LYS A 105 1.54 -14.33 -3.99
CA LYS A 105 1.82 -13.99 -5.40
C LYS A 105 2.49 -12.63 -5.56
N ALA A 106 2.92 -12.00 -4.46
CA ALA A 106 3.49 -10.67 -4.49
C ALA A 106 4.79 -10.64 -5.32
N CYS A 107 4.82 -9.76 -6.32
CA CYS A 107 6.03 -9.44 -7.08
C CYS A 107 6.58 -8.12 -6.55
N LEU A 108 7.67 -8.21 -5.76
CA LEU A 108 8.27 -7.03 -5.17
C LEU A 108 8.88 -6.12 -6.25
N PHE A 109 8.46 -4.87 -6.24
CA PHE A 109 9.02 -3.84 -7.08
C PHE A 109 10.42 -3.47 -6.58
N LYS A 110 11.38 -3.45 -7.50
CA LYS A 110 12.71 -2.93 -7.27
C LYS A 110 12.93 -1.73 -8.19
N LEU A 111 13.57 -0.70 -7.66
CA LEU A 111 13.98 0.43 -8.47
C LEU A 111 14.97 -0.07 -9.55
N PRO A 112 14.81 0.36 -10.80
CA PRO A 112 15.81 0.08 -11.83
C PRO A 112 17.13 0.79 -11.47
N GLU A 113 18.26 0.09 -11.68
CA GLU A 113 19.62 0.64 -11.52
C GLU A 113 19.91 1.80 -12.48
#